data_AF-F7BGG9-F1
#
_entry.id   AF-F7BGG9-F1
#
_cell.length_a   1.000
_cell.length_b   1.000
_cell.length_c   1.000
_cell.angle_alpha   90.00
_cell.angle_beta   90.00
_cell.angle_gamma   90.00
#
_symmetry.space_group_name_H-M   'P 1'
#
loop_
_entity.id
_entity.type
_entity.pdbx_description
1 polymer ?
#
loop_
_entity_poly.entity_id
_entity_poly.type
_entity_poly.pdbx_seq_one_letter_code
_entity_poly.pdbx_strand_id
1 'polypeptide(L)'
;MHLSDDPPTFAEIAKIFAMLEVGGYHPGPKFCKPRHSTAIIIPYRDRNTHLRHWLHYTLGILLEQQLEFTVFVVEQEGNDVFNKGQLMNTAFMWALQQSRAKFKCFVFHDVDMIPEVPGNFYTCADGKTVTHLSPYIDKFNYTANKKNGLTVGGAVAFTEWQYRAVNGYSNVYWGWGGEDDDMNLRIKHAGLHRTRPDSTFGRYRMIPHSHDNGNPINKIRHKLLKEASVRMATDGLSDLDTKVVGVSLYATYTHIMVRLKVPQLPWLETTVASQTSESTVAPIQETPISYTVKKRSEIVAKKTEKIENY
;
A
#
# COMPACT_ATOMS: atom_id res chain seq x y z
N MET A 1 19.26 -0.76 -12.73
CA MET A 1 18.01 -0.52 -13.50
C MET A 1 17.90 0.96 -13.85
N HIS A 2 17.51 1.31 -15.08
CA HIS A 2 17.21 2.71 -15.45
C HIS A 2 15.69 2.91 -15.39
N LEU A 3 15.24 3.94 -14.67
CA LEU A 3 13.83 4.32 -14.58
C LEU A 3 13.58 5.45 -15.58
N SER A 4 12.63 5.27 -16.49
CA SER A 4 12.17 6.34 -17.40
C SER A 4 11.66 7.55 -16.60
N ASP A 5 11.74 8.75 -17.14
CA ASP A 5 11.12 9.93 -16.52
C ASP A 5 9.59 9.86 -16.54
N ASP A 6 9.03 9.20 -17.56
CA ASP A 6 7.61 8.88 -17.65
C ASP A 6 7.43 7.39 -17.93
N PRO A 7 6.86 6.61 -16.98
CA PRO A 7 6.55 5.20 -17.20
C PRO A 7 5.32 5.06 -18.13
N PRO A 8 5.00 3.85 -18.62
CA PRO A 8 3.77 3.64 -19.38
C PRO A 8 2.52 4.04 -18.59
N THR A 9 1.47 4.44 -19.30
CA THR A 9 0.15 4.74 -18.71
C THR A 9 -0.48 3.48 -18.11
N PHE A 10 -1.47 3.63 -17.21
CA PHE A 10 -2.18 2.46 -16.67
C PHE A 10 -2.82 1.57 -17.75
N ALA A 11 -3.30 2.16 -18.85
CA ALA A 11 -3.88 1.42 -19.96
C ALA A 11 -2.82 0.60 -20.72
N GLU A 12 -1.62 1.14 -20.91
CA GLU A 12 -0.50 0.42 -21.52
C GLU A 12 0.02 -0.68 -20.60
N ILE A 13 0.17 -0.40 -19.29
CA ILE A 13 0.53 -1.40 -18.28
C ILE A 13 -0.50 -2.54 -18.28
N ALA A 14 -1.79 -2.24 -18.36
CA ALA A 14 -2.84 -3.25 -18.45
C ALA A 14 -2.73 -4.13 -19.71
N LYS A 15 -2.30 -3.56 -20.84
CA LYS A 15 -2.04 -4.34 -22.07
C LYS A 15 -0.82 -5.24 -21.92
N ILE A 16 0.26 -4.73 -21.30
CA ILE A 16 1.48 -5.51 -21.03
C ILE A 16 1.15 -6.71 -20.12
N PHE A 17 0.34 -6.48 -19.09
CA PHE A 17 -0.02 -7.48 -18.10
C PHE A 17 -1.45 -8.03 -18.30
N ALA A 18 -1.84 -8.28 -19.55
CA ALA A 18 -3.18 -8.77 -19.91
C ALA A 18 -3.51 -10.18 -19.36
N MET A 19 -2.53 -10.89 -18.80
CA MET A 19 -2.74 -12.15 -18.09
C MET A 19 -3.29 -11.98 -16.68
N LEU A 20 -3.28 -10.75 -16.12
CA LEU A 20 -3.90 -10.46 -14.84
C LEU A 20 -5.41 -10.37 -15.01
N GLU A 21 -6.12 -10.93 -14.03
CA GLU A 21 -7.55 -10.73 -13.91
C GLU A 21 -7.85 -9.41 -13.19
N VAL A 22 -9.06 -8.87 -13.45
CA VAL A 22 -9.57 -7.64 -12.81
C VAL A 22 -9.35 -7.65 -11.30
N GLY A 23 -8.92 -6.52 -10.77
CA GLY A 23 -8.44 -6.35 -9.39
C GLY A 23 -6.95 -6.62 -9.22
N GLY A 24 -6.19 -6.82 -10.30
CA GLY A 24 -4.75 -7.12 -10.23
C GLY A 24 -4.44 -8.48 -9.63
N TYR A 25 -5.30 -9.46 -9.87
CA TYR A 25 -5.14 -10.81 -9.38
C TYR A 25 -4.43 -11.66 -10.43
N HIS A 26 -3.44 -12.41 -9.98
CA HIS A 26 -2.86 -13.51 -10.75
C HIS A 26 -3.18 -14.83 -10.04
N PRO A 27 -3.94 -15.76 -10.65
CA PRO A 27 -4.21 -17.07 -10.07
C PRO A 27 -2.99 -18.01 -10.09
N GLY A 28 -1.92 -17.62 -10.78
CA GLY A 28 -0.74 -18.44 -11.03
C GLY A 28 -0.56 -18.84 -12.49
N PRO A 29 0.56 -19.51 -12.81
CA PRO A 29 0.84 -19.99 -14.16
C PRO A 29 -0.16 -21.09 -14.59
N LYS A 30 -0.43 -21.19 -15.90
CA LYS A 30 -1.43 -22.14 -16.43
C LYS A 30 -1.06 -23.62 -16.28
N PHE A 31 0.22 -23.92 -16.10
CA PHE A 31 0.78 -25.28 -16.16
C PHE A 31 1.20 -25.84 -14.79
N CYS A 32 1.08 -25.05 -13.71
CA CYS A 32 1.31 -25.56 -12.36
C CYS A 32 0.48 -24.79 -11.32
N LYS A 33 0.34 -25.36 -10.13
CA LYS A 33 -0.34 -24.71 -9.02
C LYS A 33 0.68 -23.92 -8.19
N PRO A 34 0.47 -22.61 -7.92
CA PRO A 34 1.32 -21.85 -7.02
C PRO A 34 1.41 -22.47 -5.64
N ARG A 35 2.61 -22.48 -5.07
CA ARG A 35 2.83 -22.90 -3.67
C ARG A 35 2.53 -21.77 -2.69
N HIS A 36 2.67 -20.53 -3.15
CA HIS A 36 2.55 -19.32 -2.34
C HIS A 36 1.44 -18.42 -2.89
N SER A 37 0.65 -17.87 -1.96
CA SER A 37 -0.39 -16.89 -2.23
C SER A 37 -0.12 -15.61 -1.43
N THR A 38 0.11 -14.50 -2.13
CA THR A 38 0.62 -13.26 -1.54
C THR A 38 -0.32 -12.08 -1.81
N ALA A 39 -0.75 -11.40 -0.74
CA ALA A 39 -1.33 -10.07 -0.82
C ALA A 39 -0.20 -9.04 -0.80
N ILE A 40 -0.14 -8.17 -1.80
CA ILE A 40 0.82 -7.06 -1.85
C ILE A 40 0.07 -5.79 -1.52
N ILE A 41 0.42 -5.15 -0.42
CA ILE A 41 -0.28 -4.01 0.16
C ILE A 41 0.60 -2.77 0.03
N ILE A 42 0.10 -1.78 -0.70
CA ILE A 42 0.81 -0.54 -1.00
C ILE A 42 0.02 0.63 -0.40
N PRO A 43 0.50 1.29 0.67
CA PRO A 43 -0.11 2.54 1.13
C PRO A 43 0.13 3.64 0.09
N TYR A 44 -0.87 4.48 -0.12
CA TYR A 44 -0.86 5.38 -1.27
C TYR A 44 -1.57 6.71 -0.98
N ARG A 45 -1.09 7.78 -1.61
CA ARG A 45 -1.79 9.05 -1.86
C ARG A 45 -0.99 9.86 -2.86
N ASP A 46 -1.63 10.42 -3.89
CA ASP A 46 -1.04 11.41 -4.82
C ASP A 46 0.33 11.03 -5.44
N ARG A 47 0.55 9.73 -5.67
CA ARG A 47 1.83 9.18 -6.16
C ARG A 47 1.66 8.47 -7.50
N ASN A 48 0.90 9.06 -8.42
CA ASN A 48 0.49 8.43 -9.69
C ASN A 48 1.68 7.87 -10.50
N THR A 49 2.69 8.70 -10.77
CA THR A 49 3.89 8.27 -11.50
C THR A 49 4.66 7.16 -10.79
N HIS A 50 4.73 7.20 -9.44
CA HIS A 50 5.38 6.15 -8.67
C HIS A 50 4.64 4.82 -8.78
N LEU A 51 3.30 4.84 -8.69
CA LEU A 51 2.50 3.64 -8.85
C LEU A 51 2.63 3.06 -10.26
N ARG A 52 2.66 3.89 -11.30
CA ARG A 52 2.90 3.44 -12.68
C ARG A 52 4.27 2.77 -12.82
N HIS A 53 5.32 3.35 -12.24
CA HIS A 53 6.64 2.70 -12.17
C HIS A 53 6.58 1.36 -11.46
N TRP A 54 6.00 1.33 -10.26
CA TRP A 54 5.91 0.12 -9.45
C TRP A 54 5.18 -0.99 -10.22
N LEU A 55 4.02 -0.69 -10.80
CA LEU A 55 3.27 -1.68 -11.58
C LEU A 55 4.05 -2.13 -12.82
N HIS A 56 4.69 -1.19 -13.54
CA HIS A 56 5.40 -1.53 -14.77
C HIS A 56 6.57 -2.50 -14.53
N TYR A 57 7.36 -2.29 -13.48
CA TYR A 57 8.54 -3.10 -13.20
C TYR A 57 8.25 -4.30 -12.28
N THR A 58 7.51 -4.09 -11.19
CA THR A 58 7.34 -5.11 -10.15
C THR A 58 6.38 -6.22 -10.58
N LEU A 59 5.36 -5.95 -11.40
CA LEU A 59 4.45 -7.01 -11.87
C LEU A 59 5.18 -8.07 -12.71
N GLY A 60 6.14 -7.67 -13.55
CA GLY A 60 6.95 -8.62 -14.31
C GLY A 60 7.71 -9.58 -13.39
N ILE A 61 8.35 -9.03 -12.35
CA ILE A 61 9.07 -9.81 -11.34
C ILE A 61 8.13 -10.78 -10.61
N LEU A 62 6.94 -10.33 -10.21
CA LEU A 62 5.97 -11.19 -9.51
C LEU A 62 5.47 -12.35 -10.37
N LEU A 63 5.29 -12.11 -11.67
CA LEU A 63 4.90 -13.14 -12.64
C LEU A 63 6.01 -14.18 -12.84
N GLU A 64 7.26 -13.74 -12.92
CA GLU A 64 8.43 -14.65 -13.02
C GLU A 64 8.56 -15.57 -11.78
N GLN A 65 8.09 -15.11 -10.62
CA GLN A 65 8.09 -15.88 -9.38
C GLN A 65 6.98 -16.94 -9.30
N GLN A 66 6.10 -17.03 -10.29
CA GLN A 66 5.02 -18.04 -10.36
C GLN A 66 4.09 -18.03 -9.14
N LEU A 67 3.84 -16.85 -8.58
CA LEU A 67 3.01 -16.66 -7.39
C LEU A 67 1.52 -16.59 -7.74
N GLU A 68 0.66 -17.05 -6.85
CA GLU A 68 -0.69 -16.48 -6.78
C GLU A 68 -0.56 -15.14 -6.03
N PHE A 69 -1.06 -14.04 -6.60
CA PHE A 69 -0.98 -12.75 -5.90
C PHE A 69 -2.14 -11.81 -6.20
N THR A 70 -2.33 -10.82 -5.34
CA THR A 70 -3.18 -9.65 -5.63
C THR A 70 -2.48 -8.38 -5.16
N VAL A 71 -2.53 -7.34 -5.98
CA VAL A 71 -2.02 -6.01 -5.64
C VAL A 71 -3.14 -5.15 -5.08
N PHE A 72 -2.96 -4.65 -3.86
CA PHE A 72 -3.86 -3.73 -3.17
C PHE A 72 -3.17 -2.38 -3.03
N VAL A 73 -3.74 -1.37 -3.67
CA VAL A 73 -3.35 0.04 -3.52
C VAL A 73 -4.35 0.69 -2.57
N VAL A 74 -3.86 1.17 -1.43
CA VAL A 74 -4.70 1.56 -0.30
C VAL A 74 -4.51 3.03 -0.07
N GLU A 75 -5.49 3.80 -0.51
CA GLU A 75 -5.41 5.25 -0.58
C GLU A 75 -6.08 5.92 0.60
N GLN A 76 -5.38 6.89 1.20
CA GLN A 76 -5.96 7.75 2.22
C GLN A 76 -6.87 8.79 1.56
N GLU A 77 -8.13 8.83 1.98
CA GLU A 77 -9.08 9.87 1.55
C GLU A 77 -8.66 11.23 2.14
N GLY A 78 -8.70 12.26 1.29
CA GLY A 78 -8.46 13.64 1.70
C GLY A 78 -6.99 14.02 1.91
N ASN A 79 -6.79 15.24 2.37
CA ASN A 79 -5.48 15.92 2.40
C ASN A 79 -4.86 16.00 3.81
N ASP A 80 -5.44 15.29 4.79
CA ASP A 80 -4.91 15.28 6.16
C ASP A 80 -3.51 14.64 6.23
N VAL A 81 -2.86 14.70 7.39
CA VAL A 81 -1.55 14.08 7.57
C VAL A 81 -1.59 12.58 7.21
N PHE A 82 -0.63 12.13 6.41
CA PHE A 82 -0.57 10.74 5.96
C PHE A 82 -0.33 9.76 7.13
N ASN A 83 -0.96 8.59 7.11
CA ASN A 83 -0.71 7.52 8.09
C ASN A 83 -0.58 6.14 7.41
N LYS A 84 0.67 5.75 7.17
CA LYS A 84 1.04 4.47 6.54
C LYS A 84 0.50 3.27 7.32
N GLY A 85 0.64 3.27 8.64
CA GLY A 85 0.29 2.14 9.49
C GLY A 85 -1.20 1.79 9.46
N GLN A 86 -2.07 2.81 9.58
CA GLN A 86 -3.52 2.60 9.51
C GLN A 86 -3.98 2.10 8.14
N LEU A 87 -3.39 2.59 7.04
CA LEU A 87 -3.70 2.11 5.68
C LEU A 87 -3.30 0.64 5.53
N MET A 88 -2.08 0.28 5.92
CA MET A 88 -1.58 -1.09 5.85
C MET A 88 -2.43 -2.06 6.69
N ASN A 89 -2.79 -1.67 7.92
CA ASN A 89 -3.67 -2.43 8.80
C ASN A 89 -5.07 -2.63 8.20
N THR A 90 -5.65 -1.56 7.65
CA THR A 90 -6.99 -1.60 7.04
C THR A 90 -7.02 -2.55 5.84
N ALA A 91 -5.99 -2.47 4.99
CA ALA A 91 -5.85 -3.32 3.82
C ALA A 91 -5.65 -4.79 4.17
N PHE A 92 -4.85 -5.07 5.20
CA PHE A 92 -4.66 -6.42 5.73
C PHE A 92 -6.00 -7.03 6.15
N MET A 93 -6.78 -6.31 6.95
CA MET A 93 -8.09 -6.76 7.41
C MET A 93 -9.08 -6.94 6.25
N TRP A 94 -9.09 -5.99 5.30
CA TRP A 94 -9.93 -6.08 4.11
C TRP A 94 -9.56 -7.29 3.25
N ALA A 95 -8.27 -7.51 2.99
CA ALA A 95 -7.78 -8.62 2.18
C ALA A 95 -8.14 -9.98 2.79
N LEU A 96 -8.14 -10.11 4.12
CA LEU A 96 -8.55 -11.35 4.80
C LEU A 96 -10.06 -11.64 4.68
N GLN A 97 -10.87 -10.59 4.82
CA GLN A 97 -12.33 -10.72 4.97
C GLN A 97 -13.09 -10.66 3.65
N GLN A 98 -12.65 -9.78 2.74
CA GLN A 98 -13.42 -9.37 1.57
C GLN A 98 -12.76 -9.76 0.24
N SER A 99 -11.46 -10.07 0.23
CA SER A 99 -10.81 -10.53 -1.00
C SER A 99 -11.37 -11.86 -1.47
N ARG A 100 -11.40 -12.02 -2.79
CA ARG A 100 -11.73 -13.28 -3.47
C ARG A 100 -10.69 -14.38 -3.25
N ALA A 101 -9.43 -14.01 -3.04
CA ALA A 101 -8.34 -14.96 -2.82
C ALA A 101 -8.00 -15.10 -1.33
N LYS A 102 -7.48 -16.26 -0.95
CA LYS A 102 -7.00 -16.52 0.42
C LYS A 102 -5.47 -16.50 0.45
N PHE A 103 -4.94 -15.46 1.08
CA PHE A 103 -3.50 -15.21 1.14
C PHE A 103 -2.88 -15.87 2.36
N LYS A 104 -1.73 -16.50 2.17
CA LYS A 104 -0.89 -17.01 3.25
C LYS A 104 0.20 -16.02 3.64
N CYS A 105 0.52 -15.09 2.75
CA CYS A 105 1.56 -14.10 2.89
C CYS A 105 1.04 -12.69 2.62
N PHE A 106 1.52 -11.73 3.39
CA PHE A 106 1.22 -10.31 3.26
C PHE A 106 2.53 -9.54 3.12
N VAL A 107 2.73 -8.93 1.97
CA VAL A 107 3.88 -8.07 1.69
C VAL A 107 3.42 -6.62 1.79
N PHE A 108 3.99 -5.89 2.75
CA PHE A 108 3.78 -4.46 2.94
C PHE A 108 4.88 -3.72 2.19
N HIS A 109 4.49 -2.83 1.28
CA HIS A 109 5.41 -2.34 0.25
C HIS A 109 5.22 -0.85 -0.04
N ASP A 110 6.28 -0.05 0.13
CA ASP A 110 6.29 1.36 -0.24
C ASP A 110 6.25 1.52 -1.77
N VAL A 111 5.44 2.44 -2.28
CA VAL A 111 5.19 2.60 -3.73
C VAL A 111 6.41 3.08 -4.52
N ASP A 112 7.38 3.67 -3.84
CA ASP A 112 8.61 4.25 -4.40
C ASP A 112 9.79 3.29 -4.40
N MET A 113 9.58 2.04 -4.00
CA MET A 113 10.61 1.01 -3.94
C MET A 113 10.40 0.00 -5.07
N ILE A 114 11.42 -0.28 -5.87
CA ILE A 114 11.34 -1.24 -6.98
C ILE A 114 12.43 -2.31 -6.81
N PRO A 115 12.08 -3.61 -6.75
CA PRO A 115 13.07 -4.68 -6.68
C PRO A 115 13.89 -4.73 -7.98
N GLU A 116 15.21 -4.92 -7.87
CA GLU A 116 16.09 -4.99 -9.05
C GLU A 116 16.23 -6.41 -9.62
N VAL A 117 15.90 -7.45 -8.84
CA VAL A 117 16.23 -8.84 -9.16
C VAL A 117 15.02 -9.76 -8.91
N PRO A 118 14.61 -10.59 -9.91
CA PRO A 118 13.49 -11.51 -9.76
C PRO A 118 13.66 -12.56 -8.64
N GLY A 119 14.90 -12.91 -8.30
CA GLY A 119 15.24 -13.86 -7.23
C GLY A 119 14.94 -13.38 -5.80
N ASN A 120 14.47 -12.14 -5.62
CA ASN A 120 13.96 -11.67 -4.33
C ASN A 120 12.48 -12.01 -4.18
N PHE A 121 12.20 -13.22 -3.70
CA PHE A 121 10.85 -13.76 -3.67
C PHE A 121 9.89 -13.00 -2.75
N TYR A 122 8.73 -12.62 -3.28
CA TYR A 122 7.64 -11.96 -2.55
C TYR A 122 6.80 -13.00 -1.81
N THR A 123 7.48 -13.74 -0.94
CA THR A 123 6.92 -14.82 -0.12
C THR A 123 7.31 -14.63 1.33
N CYS A 124 6.63 -15.35 2.20
CA CYS A 124 6.83 -15.26 3.64
C CYS A 124 7.68 -16.44 4.10
N ALA A 125 8.56 -16.19 5.06
CA ALA A 125 9.26 -17.26 5.76
C ALA A 125 8.34 -17.91 6.81
N ASP A 126 8.57 -19.20 7.06
CA ASP A 126 7.80 -19.98 8.03
C ASP A 126 8.25 -19.71 9.47
N GLY A 127 7.40 -20.13 10.43
CA GLY A 127 7.71 -20.07 11.85
C GLY A 127 7.88 -18.64 12.37
N LYS A 128 8.93 -18.41 13.16
CA LYS A 128 9.18 -17.13 13.82
C LYS A 128 9.97 -16.11 12.97
N THR A 129 10.14 -16.39 11.68
CA THR A 129 11.00 -15.61 10.79
C THR A 129 10.18 -14.62 9.95
N VAL A 130 10.50 -13.34 10.02
CA VAL A 130 9.90 -12.27 9.20
C VAL A 130 10.91 -11.83 8.15
N THR A 131 10.51 -11.72 6.88
CA THR A 131 11.45 -11.37 5.79
C THR A 131 11.40 -9.87 5.51
N HIS A 132 12.51 -9.16 5.72
CA HIS A 132 12.68 -7.81 5.23
C HIS A 132 13.27 -7.86 3.82
N LEU A 133 12.46 -7.52 2.81
CA LEU A 133 12.76 -7.74 1.40
C LEU A 133 13.72 -6.70 0.83
N SER A 134 13.73 -5.46 1.33
CA SER A 134 14.51 -4.32 0.78
C SER A 134 15.69 -3.84 1.64
N PRO A 135 16.64 -4.71 2.05
CA PRO A 135 17.77 -4.31 2.89
C PRO A 135 18.85 -3.47 2.18
N TYR A 136 18.94 -3.52 0.85
CA TYR A 136 19.98 -2.84 0.08
C TYR A 136 19.35 -1.89 -0.93
N ILE A 137 19.37 -0.60 -0.63
CA ILE A 137 18.74 0.44 -1.44
C ILE A 137 19.81 1.29 -2.10
N ASP A 138 19.63 1.64 -3.37
CA ASP A 138 20.56 2.46 -4.16
C ASP A 138 20.84 3.84 -3.53
N LYS A 139 19.84 4.48 -2.94
CA LYS A 139 19.97 5.74 -2.18
C LYS A 139 21.00 5.65 -1.04
N PHE A 140 21.22 4.45 -0.51
CA PHE A 140 22.23 4.17 0.53
C PHE A 140 23.44 3.41 -0.02
N ASN A 141 23.71 3.55 -1.33
CA ASN A 141 24.79 2.88 -2.05
C ASN A 141 24.79 1.35 -1.85
N TYR A 142 23.61 0.74 -1.76
CA TYR A 142 23.41 -0.68 -1.47
C TYR A 142 24.15 -1.17 -0.22
N THR A 143 24.43 -0.27 0.72
CA THR A 143 24.94 -0.66 2.03
C THR A 143 23.74 -0.97 2.92
N ALA A 144 23.68 -2.20 3.47
CA ALA A 144 22.76 -2.46 4.56
C ALA A 144 23.12 -1.47 5.66
N ASN A 145 22.20 -0.54 5.94
CA ASN A 145 22.49 0.62 6.76
C ASN A 145 22.95 0.11 8.14
N LYS A 146 24.25 0.16 8.47
CA LYS A 146 24.77 -0.45 9.71
C LYS A 146 24.31 0.31 10.96
N LYS A 147 24.01 1.60 10.83
CA LYS A 147 23.51 2.47 11.91
C LYS A 147 21.98 2.44 12.03
N ASN A 148 21.27 2.33 10.90
CA ASN A 148 19.79 2.19 10.85
C ASN A 148 19.36 0.74 10.58
N GLY A 149 20.24 -0.24 10.83
CA GLY A 149 20.07 -1.65 10.46
C GLY A 149 18.95 -2.35 11.23
N LEU A 150 18.27 -1.61 12.09
CA LEU A 150 17.10 -2.00 12.82
C LEU A 150 15.82 -1.82 12.00
N THR A 151 15.74 -0.98 10.98
CA THR A 151 14.45 -0.77 10.28
C THR A 151 14.00 -1.97 9.42
N VAL A 152 12.69 -2.00 9.12
CA VAL A 152 12.04 -2.87 8.11
C VAL A 152 11.33 -2.09 7.00
N GLY A 153 11.71 -0.83 6.78
CA GLY A 153 11.09 0.03 5.77
C GLY A 153 11.36 -0.38 4.32
N GLY A 154 10.56 0.15 3.40
CA GLY A 154 10.54 -0.26 1.99
C GLY A 154 9.60 -1.44 1.77
N ALA A 155 10.05 -2.67 1.99
CA ALA A 155 9.28 -3.88 1.75
C ALA A 155 9.53 -4.96 2.81
N VAL A 156 8.47 -5.48 3.41
CA VAL A 156 8.53 -6.52 4.46
C VAL A 156 7.37 -7.52 4.31
N ALA A 157 7.65 -8.80 4.54
CA ALA A 157 6.71 -9.90 4.36
C ALA A 157 6.40 -10.60 5.68
N PHE A 158 5.11 -10.75 5.96
CA PHE A 158 4.57 -11.44 7.14
C PHE A 158 3.51 -12.48 6.75
N THR A 159 3.55 -13.65 7.39
CA THR A 159 2.36 -14.50 7.43
C THR A 159 1.25 -13.82 8.23
N GLU A 160 -0.01 -14.25 8.06
CA GLU A 160 -1.12 -13.74 8.87
C GLU A 160 -0.82 -13.85 10.37
N TRP A 161 -0.30 -15.00 10.81
CA TRP A 161 0.04 -15.26 12.20
C TRP A 161 1.11 -14.30 12.71
N GLN A 162 2.19 -14.09 11.95
CA GLN A 162 3.27 -13.17 12.34
C GLN A 162 2.76 -11.74 12.44
N TYR A 163 1.94 -11.28 11.48
CA TYR A 163 1.41 -9.92 11.49
C TYR A 163 0.45 -9.67 12.65
N ARG A 164 -0.39 -10.66 12.99
CA ARG A 164 -1.23 -10.61 14.19
C ARG A 164 -0.42 -10.65 15.48
N ALA A 165 0.65 -11.42 15.53
CA ALA A 165 1.51 -11.53 16.72
C ALA A 165 2.18 -10.20 17.10
N VAL A 166 2.44 -9.33 16.12
CA VAL A 166 2.97 -7.97 16.34
C VAL A 166 1.87 -6.91 16.48
N ASN A 167 0.60 -7.33 16.52
CA ASN A 167 -0.57 -6.45 16.47
C ASN A 167 -0.56 -5.48 15.26
N GLY A 168 -0.02 -5.90 14.12
CA GLY A 168 0.16 -5.05 12.93
C GLY A 168 1.02 -3.80 13.16
N TYR A 169 0.95 -2.86 12.20
CA TYR A 169 1.62 -1.56 12.30
C TYR A 169 0.99 -0.70 13.40
N SER A 170 1.77 0.20 13.98
CA SER A 170 1.26 1.24 14.89
C SER A 170 0.33 2.21 14.15
N ASN A 171 -0.78 2.58 14.79
CA ASN A 171 -1.77 3.51 14.26
C ASN A 171 -1.46 4.98 14.59
N VAL A 172 -0.46 5.26 15.44
CA VAL A 172 -0.20 6.61 15.98
C VAL A 172 0.89 7.40 15.25
N TYR A 173 1.52 6.80 14.23
CA TYR A 173 2.49 7.48 13.37
C TYR A 173 1.78 8.27 12.27
N TRP A 174 1.41 9.50 12.63
CA TRP A 174 0.96 10.52 11.69
C TRP A 174 2.16 11.27 11.14
N GLY A 175 2.32 11.30 9.82
CA GLY A 175 3.45 11.94 9.13
C GLY A 175 4.66 11.02 9.00
N TRP A 176 5.80 11.60 8.62
CA TRP A 176 6.98 10.83 8.22
C TRP A 176 7.83 10.41 9.41
N GLY A 177 8.04 9.09 9.50
CA GLY A 177 9.18 8.46 10.16
C GLY A 177 8.89 7.79 11.51
N GLY A 178 9.55 6.65 11.70
CA GLY A 178 9.60 5.88 12.94
C GLY A 178 8.64 4.70 12.99
N GLU A 179 7.67 4.61 12.07
CA GLU A 179 6.69 3.52 11.99
C GLU A 179 7.32 2.18 11.60
N ASP A 180 8.29 2.20 10.68
CA ASP A 180 9.03 1.00 10.27
C ASP A 180 10.04 0.56 11.35
N ASP A 181 10.59 1.52 12.11
CA ASP A 181 11.45 1.23 13.24
C ASP A 181 10.65 0.64 14.41
N ASP A 182 9.44 1.18 14.66
CA ASP A 182 8.48 0.66 15.63
C ASP A 182 8.08 -0.77 15.26
N MET A 183 7.72 -1.04 14.00
CA MET A 183 7.46 -2.40 13.52
C MET A 183 8.62 -3.36 13.81
N ASN A 184 9.86 -2.94 13.60
CA ASN A 184 10.99 -3.81 13.96
C ASN A 184 11.10 -4.07 15.47
N LEU A 185 10.82 -3.08 16.31
CA LEU A 185 10.76 -3.28 17.77
C LEU A 185 9.65 -4.26 18.14
N ARG A 186 8.49 -4.18 17.49
CA ARG A 186 7.37 -5.12 17.67
C ARG A 186 7.74 -6.55 17.28
N ILE A 187 8.38 -6.75 16.13
CA ILE A 187 8.92 -8.06 15.69
C ILE A 187 9.77 -8.66 16.81
N LYS A 188 10.75 -7.89 17.31
CA LYS A 188 11.63 -8.35 18.39
C LYS A 188 10.87 -8.61 19.69
N HIS A 189 9.93 -7.74 20.06
CA HIS A 189 9.15 -7.85 21.29
C HIS A 189 8.23 -9.09 21.29
N ALA A 190 7.65 -9.43 20.13
CA ALA A 190 6.85 -10.63 19.93
C ALA A 190 7.69 -11.94 19.88
N GLY A 191 9.01 -11.86 20.04
CA GLY A 191 9.91 -13.01 19.95
C GLY A 191 10.06 -13.55 18.53
N LEU A 192 9.74 -12.74 17.51
CA LEU A 192 10.03 -13.02 16.11
C LEU A 192 11.43 -12.51 15.76
N HIS A 193 12.00 -13.03 14.67
CA HIS A 193 13.30 -12.60 14.19
C HIS A 193 13.23 -12.23 12.71
N ARG A 194 13.89 -11.13 12.37
CA ARG A 194 13.95 -10.64 11.00
C ARG A 194 15.10 -11.32 10.25
N THR A 195 14.81 -11.81 9.04
CA THR A 195 15.80 -12.23 8.06
C THR A 195 15.85 -11.27 6.87
N ARG A 196 16.93 -11.33 6.09
CA ARG A 196 17.16 -10.48 4.92
C ARG A 196 17.78 -11.35 3.81
N PRO A 197 17.34 -11.19 2.54
CA PRO A 197 18.09 -11.72 1.42
C PRO A 197 19.50 -11.11 1.39
N ASP A 198 20.47 -11.82 0.81
CA ASP A 198 21.82 -11.27 0.64
C ASP A 198 21.85 -10.13 -0.40
N SER A 199 23.00 -9.45 -0.51
CA SER A 199 23.17 -8.28 -1.38
C SER A 199 23.02 -8.54 -2.88
N THR A 200 23.00 -9.81 -3.30
CA THR A 200 22.75 -10.21 -4.69
C THR A 200 21.26 -10.11 -5.01
N PHE A 201 20.40 -10.49 -4.08
CA PHE A 201 18.95 -10.56 -4.29
C PHE A 201 18.20 -9.38 -3.66
N GLY A 202 18.62 -8.90 -2.49
CA GLY A 202 17.92 -7.88 -1.70
C GLY A 202 18.02 -6.44 -2.19
N ARG A 203 18.29 -6.22 -3.48
CA ARG A 203 18.56 -4.89 -4.05
C ARG A 203 17.28 -4.21 -4.52
N TYR A 204 17.14 -2.95 -4.15
CA TYR A 204 16.03 -2.08 -4.55
C TYR A 204 16.56 -0.76 -5.10
N ARG A 205 15.83 -0.25 -6.10
CA ARG A 205 15.93 1.12 -6.58
C ARG A 205 14.82 1.94 -5.92
N MET A 206 15.18 3.05 -5.29
CA MET A 206 14.21 4.05 -4.85
C MET A 206 13.91 5.03 -5.98
N ILE A 207 12.63 5.27 -6.27
CA ILE A 207 12.20 6.32 -7.20
C ILE A 207 12.53 7.68 -6.56
N PRO A 208 13.31 8.56 -7.23
CA PRO A 208 13.66 9.85 -6.66
C PRO A 208 12.44 10.75 -6.42
N HIS A 209 12.34 11.33 -5.23
CA HIS A 209 11.28 12.27 -4.87
C HIS A 209 11.71 13.20 -3.73
N SER A 210 11.10 14.37 -3.65
CA SER A 210 11.17 15.25 -2.47
C SER A 210 10.16 14.81 -1.41
N HIS A 211 10.37 15.26 -0.16
CA HIS A 211 9.35 15.10 0.88
C HIS A 211 8.01 15.68 0.43
N ASP A 212 6.94 14.94 0.68
CA ASP A 212 5.57 15.34 0.37
C ASP A 212 5.06 16.32 1.44
N ASN A 213 4.40 17.39 1.01
CA ASN A 213 3.76 18.38 1.89
C ASN A 213 2.71 17.72 2.80
N GLY A 214 2.01 16.69 2.34
CA GLY A 214 1.04 15.92 3.12
C GLY A 214 1.67 14.93 4.12
N ASN A 215 3.00 14.81 4.15
CA ASN A 215 3.73 13.87 5.00
C ASN A 215 4.85 14.57 5.79
N PRO A 216 4.50 15.54 6.67
CA PRO A 216 5.48 16.29 7.46
C PRO A 216 6.24 15.38 8.42
N ILE A 217 7.46 15.77 8.79
CA ILE A 217 8.24 15.04 9.79
C ILE A 217 7.46 14.96 11.11
N ASN A 218 7.23 13.73 11.59
CA ASN A 218 6.60 13.52 12.88
C ASN A 218 7.57 13.93 14.00
N LYS A 219 7.34 15.10 14.61
CA LYS A 219 8.21 15.68 15.64
C LYS A 219 8.28 14.84 16.93
N ILE A 220 7.28 13.98 17.17
CA ILE A 220 7.20 13.13 18.38
C ILE A 220 7.66 11.69 18.14
N ARG A 221 8.09 11.32 16.92
CA ARG A 221 8.47 9.95 16.54
C ARG A 221 9.47 9.28 17.48
N HIS A 222 10.41 10.03 18.04
CA HIS A 222 11.42 9.49 18.96
C HIS A 222 10.82 9.14 20.33
N LYS A 223 9.84 9.92 20.81
CA LYS A 223 9.05 9.55 21.98
C LYS A 223 8.23 8.31 21.68
N LEU A 224 7.55 8.29 20.53
CA LEU A 224 6.76 7.15 20.12
C LEU A 224 7.60 5.86 20.06
N LEU A 225 8.79 5.92 19.48
CA LEU A 225 9.65 4.75 19.33
C LEU A 225 10.15 4.18 20.68
N LYS A 226 10.41 5.03 21.67
CA LYS A 226 10.80 4.59 23.03
C LYS A 226 9.71 3.78 23.72
N GLU A 227 8.46 4.03 23.39
CA GLU A 227 7.27 3.41 23.99
C GLU A 227 6.68 2.28 23.11
N ALA A 228 7.29 1.99 21.95
CA ALA A 228 6.78 1.06 20.93
C ALA A 228 6.34 -0.30 21.52
N SER A 229 7.25 -0.96 22.25
CA SER A 229 6.97 -2.28 22.85
C SER A 229 5.84 -2.24 23.87
N VAL A 230 5.73 -1.16 24.64
CA VAL A 230 4.67 -0.98 25.65
C VAL A 230 3.33 -0.75 24.97
N ARG A 231 3.30 0.07 23.92
CA ARG A 231 2.07 0.36 23.17
C ARG A 231 1.57 -0.81 22.33
N MET A 232 2.46 -1.71 21.88
CA MET A 232 2.12 -2.78 20.93
C MET A 232 0.83 -3.54 21.28
N ALA A 233 0.54 -3.79 22.57
CA ALA A 233 -0.66 -4.50 23.00
C ALA A 233 -1.99 -3.75 22.72
N THR A 234 -1.96 -2.42 22.70
CA THR A 234 -3.16 -1.56 22.61
C THR A 234 -3.16 -0.60 21.41
N ASP A 235 -2.09 -0.57 20.61
CA ASP A 235 -1.92 0.28 19.43
C ASP A 235 -1.57 -0.61 18.22
N GLY A 236 -2.51 -0.78 17.29
CA GLY A 236 -2.35 -1.57 16.07
C GLY A 236 -3.64 -2.18 15.53
N LEU A 237 -3.69 -3.48 15.24
CA LEU A 237 -4.91 -4.14 14.76
C LEU A 237 -6.04 -4.11 15.81
N SER A 238 -5.69 -4.13 17.09
CA SER A 238 -6.65 -4.18 18.21
C SER A 238 -7.46 -2.91 18.42
N ASP A 239 -6.97 -1.75 17.98
CA ASP A 239 -7.62 -0.44 18.13
C ASP A 239 -7.83 0.29 16.79
N LEU A 240 -7.79 -0.44 15.67
CA LEU A 240 -7.94 0.13 14.33
C LEU A 240 -9.35 0.73 14.14
N ASP A 241 -9.42 2.07 14.06
CA ASP A 241 -10.66 2.85 13.82
C ASP A 241 -10.59 3.56 12.46
N THR A 242 -10.85 2.81 11.38
CA THR A 242 -10.85 3.31 10.00
C THR A 242 -12.11 2.90 9.24
N LYS A 243 -12.39 3.56 8.12
CA LYS A 243 -13.53 3.23 7.27
C LYS A 243 -13.11 3.07 5.81
N VAL A 244 -13.34 1.89 5.24
CA VAL A 244 -13.29 1.71 3.78
C VAL A 244 -14.51 2.40 3.18
N VAL A 245 -14.27 3.40 2.33
CA VAL A 245 -15.33 4.24 1.73
C VAL A 245 -15.57 3.92 0.26
N GLY A 246 -14.64 3.24 -0.40
CA GLY A 246 -14.77 2.81 -1.78
C GLY A 246 -13.78 1.72 -2.14
N VAL A 247 -14.18 0.84 -3.07
CA VAL A 247 -13.30 -0.17 -3.67
C VAL A 247 -13.51 -0.16 -5.18
N SER A 248 -12.41 -0.01 -5.92
CA SER A 248 -12.40 0.00 -7.38
C SER A 248 -11.48 -1.10 -7.89
N LEU A 249 -11.99 -1.97 -8.76
CA LEU A 249 -11.20 -3.05 -9.34
C LEU A 249 -10.63 -2.59 -10.69
N TYR A 250 -9.34 -2.30 -10.73
CA TYR A 250 -8.62 -1.97 -11.97
C TYR A 250 -8.02 -3.22 -12.59
N ALA A 251 -7.55 -3.15 -13.84
CA ALA A 251 -6.96 -4.30 -14.51
C ALA A 251 -5.76 -4.89 -13.75
N THR A 252 -4.93 -4.04 -13.16
CA THR A 252 -3.62 -4.43 -12.59
C THR A 252 -3.52 -4.30 -11.07
N TYR A 253 -4.56 -3.78 -10.41
CA TYR A 253 -4.63 -3.67 -8.94
C TYR A 253 -6.07 -3.48 -8.46
N THR A 254 -6.29 -3.74 -7.18
CA THR A 254 -7.49 -3.35 -6.44
C THR A 254 -7.18 -2.07 -5.68
N HIS A 255 -7.99 -1.04 -5.90
CA HIS A 255 -7.89 0.23 -5.19
C HIS A 255 -8.88 0.25 -4.04
N ILE A 256 -8.39 0.59 -2.84
CA ILE A 256 -9.17 0.67 -1.61
C ILE A 256 -9.03 2.08 -1.07
N MET A 257 -10.10 2.86 -1.12
CA MET A 257 -10.15 4.20 -0.54
C MET A 257 -10.54 4.10 0.94
N VAL A 258 -9.72 4.68 1.81
CA VAL A 258 -9.87 4.59 3.27
C VAL A 258 -9.93 5.98 3.89
N ARG A 259 -11.01 6.22 4.62
CA ARG A 259 -11.14 7.39 5.50
C ARG A 259 -10.54 7.07 6.86
N LEU A 260 -9.63 7.93 7.31
CA LEU A 260 -9.02 7.85 8.63
C LEU A 260 -9.64 8.87 9.58
N LYS A 261 -9.63 8.55 10.88
CA LYS A 261 -10.02 9.47 11.93
C LYS A 261 -8.79 10.19 12.47
N VAL A 262 -8.52 11.36 11.93
CA VAL A 262 -7.31 12.12 12.28
C VAL A 262 -7.49 12.75 13.67
N PRO A 263 -6.60 12.47 14.64
CA PRO A 263 -6.67 13.10 15.95
C PRO A 263 -6.20 14.55 15.86
N GLN A 264 -6.38 15.30 16.94
CA GLN A 264 -5.64 16.54 17.12
C GLN A 264 -4.14 16.21 17.13
N LEU A 265 -3.35 16.95 16.34
CA LEU A 265 -1.90 16.78 16.22
C LEU A 265 -1.20 18.05 16.73
N PRO A 266 -1.01 18.23 18.06
CA PRO A 266 -0.48 19.47 18.63
C PRO A 266 0.93 19.86 18.16
N TRP A 267 1.68 18.90 17.61
CA TRP A 267 3.01 19.09 17.07
C TRP A 267 3.02 19.56 15.62
N LEU A 268 1.88 19.46 14.93
CA LEU A 268 1.66 20.01 13.60
C LEU A 268 1.32 21.49 13.79
N GLU A 269 2.22 22.38 13.37
CA GLU A 269 1.95 23.82 13.43
C GLU A 269 0.76 24.13 12.52
N THR A 270 -0.32 24.65 13.07
CA THR A 270 -1.39 25.27 12.28
C THR A 270 -0.83 26.52 11.62
N THR A 271 -0.43 26.43 10.35
CA THR A 271 -0.30 27.62 9.50
C THR A 271 -1.71 28.15 9.20
N VAL A 272 -2.33 28.79 10.18
CA VAL A 272 -3.41 29.74 9.89
C VAL A 272 -2.72 31.00 9.39
N ALA A 273 -2.55 31.09 8.07
CA ALA A 273 -2.25 32.36 7.44
C ALA A 273 -3.47 33.27 7.64
N SER A 274 -3.37 34.18 8.61
CA SER A 274 -4.14 35.40 8.62
C SER A 274 -3.78 36.20 7.36
N GLN A 275 -4.56 36.05 6.31
CA GLN A 275 -4.64 37.05 5.24
C GLN A 275 -6.09 37.51 5.13
N THR A 276 -6.45 38.44 6.02
CA THR A 276 -7.46 39.43 5.71
C THR A 276 -6.88 40.38 4.68
N SER A 277 -7.28 40.22 3.42
CA SER A 277 -7.37 41.33 2.48
C SER A 277 -8.57 41.09 1.58
N GLU A 278 -9.62 41.86 1.84
CA GLU A 278 -10.79 41.98 0.97
C GLU A 278 -10.32 42.33 -0.45
N SER A 279 -10.71 41.51 -1.42
CA SER A 279 -10.88 41.98 -2.79
C SER A 279 -12.24 41.48 -3.28
N THR A 280 -13.12 42.43 -3.52
CA THR A 280 -14.46 42.23 -4.06
C THR A 280 -14.38 41.79 -5.51
N VAL A 281 -14.86 40.58 -5.81
CA VAL A 281 -15.16 40.15 -7.18
C VAL A 281 -16.61 39.67 -7.21
N ALA A 282 -17.38 40.21 -8.17
CA ALA A 282 -18.81 40.01 -8.32
C ALA A 282 -19.19 38.55 -8.68
N PRO A 283 -20.42 38.09 -8.38
CA PRO A 283 -20.81 36.70 -8.56
C PRO A 283 -21.15 36.40 -10.02
N ILE A 284 -20.61 35.29 -10.54
CA ILE A 284 -21.06 34.67 -11.79
C ILE A 284 -22.16 33.66 -11.43
N GLN A 285 -23.33 33.79 -12.06
CA GLN A 285 -24.44 32.84 -11.97
C GLN A 285 -24.08 31.52 -12.66
N GLU A 286 -24.09 30.42 -11.91
CA GLU A 286 -24.16 29.07 -12.49
C GLU A 286 -25.53 28.44 -12.20
N THR A 287 -26.20 28.04 -13.27
CA THR A 287 -27.44 27.24 -13.27
C THR A 287 -27.14 25.78 -12.87
N PRO A 288 -27.93 25.15 -11.98
CA PRO A 288 -27.68 23.78 -11.57
C PRO A 288 -28.22 22.78 -12.62
N ILE A 289 -27.35 21.90 -13.11
CA ILE A 289 -27.75 20.67 -13.83
C ILE A 289 -27.90 19.56 -12.80
N SER A 290 -29.14 19.10 -12.58
CA SER A 290 -29.45 17.95 -11.74
C SER A 290 -29.24 16.64 -12.52
N TYR A 291 -28.44 15.71 -11.99
CA TYR A 291 -28.45 14.32 -12.43
C TYR A 291 -29.31 13.47 -11.49
N THR A 292 -30.39 12.90 -12.02
CA THR A 292 -31.28 11.98 -11.31
C THR A 292 -30.67 10.58 -11.28
N VAL A 293 -30.48 10.02 -10.08
CA VAL A 293 -30.08 8.63 -9.87
C VAL A 293 -31.27 7.72 -10.21
N LYS A 294 -31.20 6.98 -11.31
CA LYS A 294 -32.16 5.89 -11.58
C LYS A 294 -31.83 4.69 -10.69
N LYS A 295 -32.77 4.32 -9.81
CA LYS A 295 -32.73 3.06 -9.06
C LYS A 295 -32.72 1.88 -10.03
N ARG A 296 -31.85 0.91 -9.74
CA ARG A 296 -31.71 -0.34 -10.47
C ARG A 296 -32.80 -1.32 -10.01
N SER A 297 -33.99 -1.21 -10.58
CA SER A 297 -35.04 -2.24 -10.46
C SER A 297 -36.03 -2.13 -11.62
N GLU A 298 -35.54 -2.20 -12.87
CA GLU A 298 -36.40 -2.29 -14.06
C GLU A 298 -35.56 -2.59 -15.33
N ILE A 299 -34.68 -3.60 -15.28
CA ILE A 299 -34.06 -4.16 -16.51
C ILE A 299 -33.98 -5.69 -16.33
N VAL A 300 -35.14 -6.32 -16.14
CA VAL A 300 -35.35 -7.77 -16.37
C VAL A 300 -36.77 -7.96 -16.88
N ALA A 301 -37.06 -7.46 -18.08
CA ALA A 301 -38.21 -7.85 -18.90
C ALA A 301 -38.14 -7.08 -20.23
N LYS A 302 -37.43 -7.64 -21.21
CA LYS A 302 -37.54 -7.42 -22.68
C LYS A 302 -36.25 -7.87 -23.35
N LYS A 303 -36.03 -9.18 -23.40
CA LYS A 303 -35.14 -9.78 -24.40
C LYS A 303 -35.55 -11.22 -24.69
N THR A 304 -36.73 -11.35 -25.26
CA THR A 304 -37.19 -12.52 -26.01
C THR A 304 -38.12 -11.98 -27.10
N GLU A 305 -38.08 -12.62 -28.27
CA GLU A 305 -38.74 -12.24 -29.54
C GLU A 305 -38.01 -11.21 -30.41
N LYS A 306 -37.08 -11.72 -31.24
CA LYS A 306 -37.15 -11.57 -32.71
C LYS A 306 -35.96 -12.28 -33.36
N ILE A 307 -36.13 -13.57 -33.62
CA ILE A 307 -35.46 -14.25 -34.73
C ILE A 307 -36.52 -15.17 -35.35
N GLU A 308 -37.20 -14.66 -36.38
CA GLU A 308 -37.84 -15.47 -37.42
C GLU A 308 -38.16 -14.56 -38.62
N ASN A 309 -37.79 -15.04 -39.81
CA ASN A 309 -38.13 -14.56 -41.16
C ASN A 309 -37.41 -13.29 -41.65
N TYR A 310 -36.25 -13.47 -42.31
CA TYR A 310 -36.07 -13.49 -43.78
C TYR A 310 -34.63 -13.88 -44.12
#